data_AF-A0A938MYJ3-F1
#
_entry.id   AF-A0A938MYJ3-F1
#
_cell.length_a   1.000
_cell.length_b   1.000
_cell.length_c   1.000
_cell.angle_alpha   90.00
_cell.angle_beta   90.00
_cell.angle_gamma   90.00
#
_symmetry.space_group_name_H-M   'P 1'
#
loop_
_entity.id
_entity.type
_entity.pdbx_description
1 polymer ?
#
loop_
_entity_poly.entity_id
_entity_poly.type
_entity_poly.pdbx_seq_one_letter_code
_entity_poly.pdbx_strand_id
1 'polypeptide(L)'
;SRFSRTEIELARNVPGVEAVHAMYIEKVLANLRKPNSTSRPIRVLGSDPRSQLFTPDFQPTIDAHREQLLAPRSALIDTTTKKSIYGIAVSGASPAQPMEVELANQRLLLAGTFRLGADFVNDGNILMSLENFALFFPHRSGYGADPLSAVDLGLVKCRPGEDLATVRAGLDELLGDGVKVVSREQYIKDEISVWRDNTPIGAIFKVGMIMGFVVGILICYQVLFNDIADHMAEFATLKAMGYGKAFFVGVVVREAFYLSLLGFVPGTLISWLLFLLTRWLTGLTMEMSLAGIGMTLLLTVAMCVLSGLLAVRKLMTADPASLF
;
A
#
# COMPACT_ATOMS: atom_id res chain seq x y z
N SER A 1 19.45 -0.92 -4.42
CA SER A 1 20.64 -1.18 -5.26
C SER A 1 20.80 -2.68 -5.38
N ARG A 2 21.40 -3.17 -6.48
CA ARG A 2 21.78 -4.57 -6.62
C ARG A 2 23.12 -4.81 -5.93
N PHE A 3 23.38 -6.04 -5.54
CA PHE A 3 24.62 -6.45 -4.89
C PHE A 3 25.07 -7.82 -5.41
N SER A 4 26.32 -8.23 -5.15
CA SER A 4 26.91 -9.43 -5.76
C SER A 4 26.33 -10.71 -5.16
N ARG A 5 26.12 -11.73 -5.99
CA ARG A 5 25.71 -13.06 -5.52
C ARG A 5 26.72 -13.65 -4.53
N THR A 6 28.00 -13.33 -4.67
CA THR A 6 29.02 -13.79 -3.72
C THR A 6 28.76 -13.27 -2.31
N GLU A 7 28.28 -12.03 -2.17
CA GLU A 7 28.01 -11.41 -0.87
C GLU A 7 26.88 -12.13 -0.12
N ILE A 8 25.79 -12.51 -0.81
CA ILE A 8 24.73 -13.30 -0.14
C ILE A 8 25.20 -14.70 0.22
N GLU A 9 26.07 -15.35 -0.56
CA GLU A 9 26.59 -16.66 -0.18
C GLU A 9 27.56 -16.57 1.01
N LEU A 10 28.34 -15.48 1.12
CA LEU A 10 29.19 -15.22 2.28
C LEU A 10 28.37 -15.10 3.57
N ALA A 11 27.17 -14.51 3.51
CA ALA A 11 26.26 -14.39 4.65
C ALA A 11 25.90 -15.75 5.29
N ARG A 12 26.00 -16.86 4.54
CA ARG A 12 25.78 -18.21 5.06
C ARG A 12 26.78 -18.60 6.15
N ASN A 13 27.95 -17.96 6.20
CA ASN A 13 29.02 -18.22 7.17
C ASN A 13 28.82 -17.51 8.52
N VAL A 14 27.85 -16.60 8.63
CA VAL A 14 27.60 -15.88 9.89
C VAL A 14 26.92 -16.82 10.90
N PRO A 15 27.43 -16.91 12.15
CA PRO A 15 26.78 -17.69 13.20
C PRO A 15 25.31 -17.30 13.39
N GLY A 16 24.44 -18.29 13.60
CA GLY A 16 23.00 -18.09 13.74
C GLY A 16 22.22 -18.05 12.43
N VAL A 17 22.88 -18.01 11.27
CA VAL A 17 22.23 -18.17 9.97
C VAL A 17 21.92 -19.65 9.69
N GLU A 18 20.67 -19.93 9.34
CA GLU A 18 20.18 -21.25 8.92
C GLU A 18 20.29 -21.41 7.41
N ALA A 19 19.84 -20.40 6.65
CA ALA A 19 19.84 -20.44 5.20
C ALA A 19 19.88 -19.03 4.60
N VAL A 20 20.48 -18.93 3.42
CA VAL A 20 20.49 -17.71 2.59
C VAL A 20 20.01 -18.04 1.19
N HIS A 21 19.24 -17.14 0.60
CA HIS A 21 18.84 -17.28 -0.81
C HIS A 21 18.72 -15.91 -1.48
N ALA A 22 19.02 -15.89 -2.78
CA ALA A 22 18.87 -14.72 -3.62
C ALA A 22 17.48 -14.67 -4.25
N MET A 23 16.93 -13.46 -4.31
CA MET A 23 15.77 -13.12 -5.12
C MET A 23 16.14 -12.07 -6.16
N TYR A 24 15.55 -12.23 -7.34
CA TYR A 24 15.79 -11.39 -8.50
C TYR A 24 14.49 -10.74 -8.95
N ILE A 25 14.58 -9.50 -9.37
CA ILE A 25 13.46 -8.67 -9.79
C ILE A 25 13.87 -8.00 -11.11
N GLU A 26 13.11 -8.26 -12.16
CA GLU A 26 13.26 -7.58 -13.45
C GLU A 26 11.96 -6.88 -13.83
N LYS A 27 12.07 -5.61 -14.23
CA LYS A 27 10.92 -4.74 -14.56
C LYS A 27 11.15 -3.96 -15.85
N VAL A 28 12.41 -3.80 -16.26
CA VAL A 28 12.82 -2.95 -17.38
C VAL A 28 12.83 -3.77 -18.67
N LEU A 29 13.47 -4.94 -18.63
CA LEU A 29 13.55 -5.83 -19.79
C LEU A 29 12.28 -6.68 -19.96
N ALA A 30 11.51 -6.84 -18.88
CA ALA A 30 10.34 -7.68 -18.80
C ALA A 30 9.12 -7.04 -19.46
N ASN A 31 8.88 -7.40 -20.72
CA ASN A 31 7.65 -7.04 -21.44
C ASN A 31 6.85 -8.29 -21.79
N LEU A 32 5.60 -8.33 -21.36
CA LEU A 32 4.66 -9.41 -21.62
C LEU A 32 3.71 -9.03 -22.75
N ARG A 33 3.46 -9.97 -23.66
CA ARG A 33 2.38 -9.89 -24.63
C ARG A 33 1.72 -11.23 -24.85
N LYS A 34 0.41 -11.20 -25.04
CA LYS A 34 -0.34 -12.31 -25.65
C LYS A 34 -0.08 -12.30 -27.17
N PRO A 35 -0.12 -13.45 -27.87
CA PRO A 35 -0.09 -13.45 -29.33
C PRO A 35 -1.10 -12.45 -29.92
N ASN A 36 -0.64 -11.63 -30.87
CA ASN A 36 -1.42 -10.56 -31.51
C ASN A 36 -1.93 -9.44 -30.59
N SER A 37 -1.30 -9.25 -29.41
CA SER A 37 -1.61 -8.16 -28.49
C SER A 37 -0.42 -7.21 -28.31
N THR A 38 -0.67 -6.04 -27.73
CA THR A 38 0.38 -5.06 -27.47
C THR A 38 1.28 -5.50 -26.32
N SER A 39 2.58 -5.27 -26.46
CA SER A 39 3.55 -5.49 -25.39
C SER A 39 3.37 -4.51 -24.24
N ARG A 40 3.46 -5.01 -23.01
CA ARG A 40 3.31 -4.23 -21.78
C ARG A 40 4.39 -4.63 -20.77
N PRO A 41 4.99 -3.67 -20.05
CA PRO A 41 5.94 -3.99 -19.00
C PRO A 41 5.25 -4.81 -17.90
N ILE A 42 5.97 -5.76 -17.29
CA ILE A 42 5.49 -6.56 -16.16
C ILE A 42 6.63 -6.81 -15.17
N ARG A 43 6.33 -6.96 -13.88
CA ARG A 43 7.35 -7.38 -12.90
C ARG A 43 7.56 -8.89 -12.97
N VAL A 44 8.80 -9.31 -13.14
CA VAL A 44 9.20 -10.72 -13.06
C VAL A 44 10.05 -10.94 -11.82
N LEU A 45 9.66 -11.94 -11.04
CA LEU A 45 10.34 -12.39 -9.83
C LEU A 45 11.03 -13.71 -10.13
N GLY A 46 12.33 -13.77 -9.87
CA GLY A 46 13.14 -14.98 -9.94
C GLY A 46 13.48 -15.47 -8.53
N SER A 47 13.15 -16.72 -8.24
CA SER A 47 13.50 -17.36 -6.96
C SER A 47 13.72 -18.86 -7.15
N ASP A 48 14.47 -19.50 -6.27
CA ASP A 48 14.59 -20.95 -6.26
C ASP A 48 13.29 -21.60 -5.74
N PRO A 49 12.54 -22.38 -6.56
CA PRO A 49 11.31 -23.06 -6.14
C PRO A 49 11.53 -24.16 -5.08
N ARG A 50 12.78 -24.55 -4.84
CA ARG A 50 13.17 -25.50 -3.79
C ARG A 50 13.39 -24.82 -2.44
N SER A 51 13.45 -23.49 -2.41
CA SER A 51 13.63 -22.74 -1.17
C SER A 51 12.39 -22.81 -0.28
N GLN A 52 12.61 -22.95 1.03
CA GLN A 52 11.58 -22.87 2.08
C GLN A 52 11.67 -21.54 2.83
N LEU A 53 11.56 -20.44 2.09
CA LEU A 53 11.76 -19.09 2.63
C LEU A 53 10.54 -18.21 2.58
N PHE A 54 9.53 -18.61 1.83
CA PHE A 54 8.33 -17.80 1.73
C PHE A 54 7.56 -17.88 3.05
N THR A 55 6.68 -16.91 3.27
CA THR A 55 5.82 -16.91 4.45
C THR A 55 5.01 -18.20 4.51
N PRO A 56 4.62 -18.69 5.71
CA PRO A 56 3.81 -19.89 5.86
C PRO A 56 2.54 -19.90 5.00
N ASP A 57 1.98 -18.72 4.73
CA ASP A 57 0.79 -18.56 3.90
C ASP A 57 1.07 -18.65 2.38
N PHE A 58 2.31 -18.40 1.95
CA PHE A 58 2.69 -18.35 0.53
C PHE A 58 3.49 -19.58 0.08
N GLN A 59 4.28 -20.19 0.98
CA GLN A 59 5.09 -21.37 0.70
C GLN A 59 4.28 -22.54 0.11
N PRO A 60 3.05 -22.87 0.60
CA PRO A 60 2.25 -23.95 0.02
C PRO A 60 1.92 -23.75 -1.46
N THR A 61 1.76 -22.51 -1.93
CA THR A 61 1.51 -22.20 -3.34
C THR A 61 2.73 -22.53 -4.20
N ILE A 62 3.93 -22.23 -3.72
CA ILE A 62 5.19 -22.55 -4.41
C ILE A 62 5.40 -24.05 -4.46
N ASP A 63 5.17 -24.73 -3.35
CA ASP A 63 5.35 -26.17 -3.24
C ASP A 63 4.38 -26.92 -4.17
N ALA A 64 3.12 -26.47 -4.26
CA ALA A 64 2.12 -27.05 -5.16
C ALA A 64 2.46 -26.89 -6.66
N HIS A 65 3.21 -25.85 -7.03
CA HIS A 65 3.58 -25.54 -8.41
C HIS A 65 5.07 -25.77 -8.70
N ARG A 66 5.79 -26.46 -7.81
CA ARG A 66 7.25 -26.61 -7.89
C ARG A 66 7.71 -27.26 -9.19
N GLU A 67 7.08 -28.37 -9.57
CA GLU A 67 7.41 -29.07 -10.82
C GLU A 67 7.19 -28.18 -12.05
N GLN A 68 6.11 -27.41 -12.03
CA GLN A 68 5.80 -26.48 -13.09
C GLN A 68 6.82 -25.34 -13.16
N LEU A 69 7.22 -24.75 -12.03
CA LEU A 69 8.24 -23.69 -11.98
C LEU A 69 9.63 -24.16 -12.43
N LEU A 70 9.96 -25.44 -12.21
CA LEU A 70 11.22 -26.05 -12.66
C LEU A 70 11.20 -26.45 -14.14
N ALA A 71 10.02 -26.55 -14.76
CA ALA A 71 9.93 -26.83 -16.19
C ALA A 71 10.60 -25.70 -17.01
N PRO A 72 11.24 -26.02 -18.15
CA PRO A 72 11.81 -24.98 -19.00
C PRO A 72 10.75 -24.02 -19.52
N ARG A 73 11.07 -22.73 -19.54
CA ARG A 73 10.22 -21.67 -20.12
C ARG A 73 8.83 -21.61 -19.50
N SER A 74 8.73 -21.85 -18.21
CA SER A 74 7.48 -21.79 -17.46
C SER A 74 7.51 -20.73 -16.37
N ALA A 75 6.33 -20.25 -16.01
CA ALA A 75 6.15 -19.35 -14.89
C ALA A 75 4.73 -19.42 -14.31
N LEU A 76 4.55 -18.84 -13.13
CA LEU A 76 3.26 -18.56 -12.55
C LEU A 76 2.90 -17.09 -12.78
N ILE A 77 1.62 -16.80 -12.92
CA ILE A 77 1.10 -15.42 -13.05
C ILE A 77 0.26 -15.03 -11.83
N ASP A 78 0.37 -13.78 -11.42
CA ASP A 78 -0.40 -13.27 -10.30
C ASP A 78 -1.89 -13.14 -10.66
N THR A 79 -2.74 -13.67 -9.80
CA THR A 79 -4.21 -13.59 -9.87
C THR A 79 -4.73 -12.16 -9.93
N THR A 80 -3.99 -11.18 -9.41
CA THR A 80 -4.37 -9.76 -9.48
C THR A 80 -3.84 -9.04 -10.71
N THR A 81 -3.23 -9.75 -11.67
CA THR A 81 -2.76 -9.16 -12.93
C THR A 81 -3.94 -8.57 -13.71
N LYS A 82 -3.83 -7.30 -14.13
CA LYS A 82 -4.94 -6.56 -14.73
C LYS A 82 -5.31 -7.08 -16.13
N LYS A 83 -6.47 -7.71 -16.24
CA LYS A 83 -7.04 -8.15 -17.52
C LYS A 83 -7.15 -7.02 -18.55
N SER A 84 -7.50 -5.81 -18.12
CA SER A 84 -7.62 -4.63 -19.01
C SER A 84 -6.30 -4.20 -19.66
N ILE A 85 -5.16 -4.53 -19.04
CA ILE A 85 -3.82 -4.15 -19.52
C ILE A 85 -3.22 -5.26 -20.39
N TYR A 86 -3.27 -6.50 -19.91
CA TYR A 86 -2.58 -7.62 -20.57
C TYR A 86 -3.49 -8.51 -21.42
N GLY A 87 -4.82 -8.35 -21.32
CA GLY A 87 -5.78 -9.22 -22.01
C GLY A 87 -5.79 -10.67 -21.50
N ILE A 88 -5.15 -10.93 -20.36
CA ILE A 88 -5.08 -12.25 -19.72
C ILE A 88 -6.11 -12.28 -18.61
N ALA A 89 -7.10 -13.17 -18.73
CA ALA A 89 -8.07 -13.40 -17.67
C ALA A 89 -7.51 -14.47 -16.73
N VAL A 90 -7.06 -14.06 -15.54
CA VAL A 90 -6.63 -14.97 -14.48
C VAL A 90 -7.82 -15.19 -13.55
N SER A 91 -8.28 -16.43 -13.41
CA SER A 91 -9.44 -16.77 -12.57
C SER A 91 -9.06 -17.85 -11.57
N GLY A 92 -9.29 -17.60 -10.27
CA GLY A 92 -9.10 -18.57 -9.19
C GLY A 92 -7.64 -18.80 -8.77
N ALA A 93 -7.48 -19.64 -7.74
CA ALA A 93 -6.20 -20.03 -7.13
C ALA A 93 -5.66 -21.39 -7.64
N SER A 94 -6.24 -21.91 -8.73
CA SER A 94 -5.93 -23.23 -9.29
C SER A 94 -6.01 -23.15 -10.83
N PRO A 95 -5.10 -23.80 -11.59
CA PRO A 95 -4.79 -23.43 -12.97
C PRO A 95 -5.97 -23.60 -13.93
N ALA A 96 -6.46 -22.48 -14.46
CA ALA A 96 -7.33 -22.44 -15.61
C ALA A 96 -6.52 -22.65 -16.90
N GLN A 97 -5.98 -23.87 -17.08
CA GLN A 97 -5.18 -24.30 -18.25
C GLN A 97 -3.86 -23.54 -18.47
N PRO A 98 -2.76 -24.23 -18.85
CA PRO A 98 -1.54 -23.55 -19.26
C PRO A 98 -1.79 -22.60 -20.44
N MET A 99 -1.21 -21.40 -20.40
CA MET A 99 -1.37 -20.40 -21.45
C MET A 99 -0.01 -20.01 -22.04
N GLU A 100 0.12 -20.08 -23.37
CA GLU A 100 1.29 -19.56 -24.06
C GLU A 100 1.20 -18.04 -24.24
N VAL A 101 2.27 -17.37 -23.84
CA VAL A 101 2.48 -15.92 -23.98
C VAL A 101 3.91 -15.66 -24.43
N GLU A 102 4.24 -14.41 -24.71
CA GLU A 102 5.61 -14.00 -24.97
C GLU A 102 6.08 -13.03 -23.90
N LEU A 103 7.22 -13.34 -23.28
CA LEU A 103 7.93 -12.50 -22.33
C LEU A 103 9.29 -12.16 -22.92
N ALA A 104 9.65 -10.87 -22.95
CA ALA A 104 10.92 -10.41 -23.52
C ALA A 104 11.19 -10.94 -24.94
N ASN A 105 10.14 -10.96 -25.79
CA ASN A 105 10.14 -11.51 -27.16
C ASN A 105 10.47 -13.02 -27.24
N GLN A 106 10.30 -13.75 -26.14
CA GLN A 106 10.53 -15.18 -26.05
C GLN A 106 9.24 -15.88 -25.60
N ARG A 107 8.96 -17.09 -26.14
CA ARG A 107 7.79 -17.89 -25.71
C ARG A 107 7.90 -18.31 -24.24
N LEU A 108 6.83 -18.12 -23.49
CA LEU A 108 6.68 -18.46 -22.08
C LEU A 108 5.35 -19.21 -21.88
N LEU A 109 5.38 -20.29 -21.10
CA LEU A 109 4.20 -21.02 -20.66
C LEU A 109 3.80 -20.55 -19.25
N LEU A 110 2.63 -19.93 -19.12
CA LEU A 110 2.04 -19.65 -17.82
C LEU A 110 1.36 -20.94 -17.33
N ALA A 111 2.01 -21.64 -16.41
CA ALA A 111 1.62 -22.99 -15.98
C ALA A 111 0.64 -22.99 -14.81
N GLY A 112 0.56 -21.89 -14.05
CA GLY A 112 -0.32 -21.76 -12.91
C GLY A 112 -0.40 -20.33 -12.39
N THR A 113 -1.02 -20.17 -11.22
CA THR A 113 -1.31 -18.87 -10.63
C THR A 113 -0.82 -18.77 -9.19
N PHE A 114 -0.53 -17.55 -8.76
CA PHE A 114 -0.23 -17.22 -7.37
C PHE A 114 -0.90 -15.89 -7.00
N ARG A 115 -0.86 -15.50 -5.73
CA ARG A 115 -1.42 -14.21 -5.30
C ARG A 115 -0.38 -13.42 -4.51
N LEU A 116 0.05 -12.31 -5.08
CA LEU A 116 0.95 -11.35 -4.42
C LEU A 116 0.30 -9.97 -4.32
N GLY A 117 -0.31 -9.48 -5.40
CA GLY A 117 -0.94 -8.16 -5.47
C GLY A 117 -0.30 -7.26 -6.52
N ALA A 118 -1.11 -6.45 -7.19
CA ALA A 118 -0.63 -5.34 -8.01
C ALA A 118 -0.24 -4.15 -7.12
N ASP A 119 0.75 -3.39 -7.55
CA ASP A 119 1.16 -2.14 -6.87
C ASP A 119 1.03 -0.94 -7.83
N PHE A 120 1.37 0.26 -7.35
CA PHE A 120 1.24 1.49 -8.14
C PHE A 120 2.12 1.55 -9.39
N VAL A 121 3.14 0.68 -9.49
CA VAL A 121 4.10 0.67 -10.60
C VAL A 121 3.92 -0.56 -11.49
N ASN A 122 3.47 -1.68 -10.93
CA ASN A 122 3.38 -2.97 -11.61
C ASN A 122 1.93 -3.44 -11.68
N ASP A 123 1.36 -3.45 -12.89
CA ASP A 123 -0.01 -3.91 -13.16
C ASP A 123 -0.17 -5.45 -13.16
N GLY A 124 0.93 -6.18 -12.96
CA GLY A 124 0.98 -7.63 -12.91
C GLY A 124 2.33 -8.15 -12.43
N ASN A 125 2.34 -9.40 -11.97
CA ASN A 125 3.55 -10.09 -11.55
C ASN A 125 3.64 -11.48 -12.17
N ILE A 126 4.86 -11.90 -12.47
CA ILE A 126 5.21 -13.25 -12.88
C ILE A 126 6.25 -13.79 -11.91
N LEU A 127 6.14 -15.07 -11.55
CA LEU A 127 7.12 -15.77 -10.73
C LEU A 127 7.69 -16.95 -11.50
N MET A 128 9.01 -17.09 -11.55
CA MET A 128 9.70 -18.18 -12.23
C MET A 128 10.94 -18.66 -11.46
N SER A 129 11.46 -19.82 -11.85
CA SER A 129 12.73 -20.34 -11.35
C SER A 129 13.92 -19.46 -11.76
N LEU A 130 15.04 -19.62 -11.06
CA LEU A 130 16.27 -18.89 -11.37
C LEU A 130 16.81 -19.25 -12.77
N GLU A 131 16.66 -20.51 -13.17
CA GLU A 131 17.05 -21.02 -14.47
C GLU A 131 16.23 -20.36 -15.59
N ASN A 132 14.90 -20.27 -15.42
CA ASN A 132 14.04 -19.56 -16.36
C ASN A 132 14.34 -18.06 -16.35
N PHE A 133 14.56 -17.46 -15.19
CA PHE A 133 14.91 -16.03 -15.09
C PHE A 133 16.18 -15.69 -15.88
N ALA A 134 17.24 -16.48 -15.74
CA ALA A 134 18.48 -16.31 -16.50
C ALA A 134 18.27 -16.50 -18.02
N LEU A 135 17.41 -17.45 -18.41
CA LEU A 135 17.05 -17.72 -19.81
C LEU A 135 16.33 -16.52 -20.47
N PHE A 136 15.39 -15.89 -19.76
CA PHE A 136 14.63 -14.75 -20.29
C PHE A 136 15.40 -13.44 -20.23
N PHE A 137 16.35 -13.29 -19.30
CA PHE A 137 17.10 -12.05 -19.10
C PHE A 137 18.63 -12.24 -19.16
N PRO A 138 19.19 -12.83 -20.23
CA PRO A 138 20.63 -13.10 -20.32
C PRO A 138 21.48 -11.83 -20.36
N HIS A 139 20.90 -10.71 -20.80
CA HIS A 139 21.57 -9.40 -20.89
C HIS A 139 21.37 -8.53 -19.64
N ARG A 140 20.82 -9.09 -18.55
CA ARG A 140 20.63 -8.35 -17.31
C ARG A 140 21.99 -7.95 -16.77
N SER A 141 22.24 -6.65 -16.73
CA SER A 141 23.50 -6.07 -16.27
C SER A 141 23.71 -6.31 -14.78
N GLY A 142 24.94 -6.70 -14.43
CA GLY A 142 25.34 -7.11 -13.09
C GLY A 142 26.85 -7.17 -12.93
N TYR A 143 27.30 -8.08 -12.06
CA TYR A 143 28.72 -8.32 -11.77
C TYR A 143 29.27 -9.36 -12.74
N GLY A 144 29.52 -8.96 -13.99
CA GLY A 144 30.06 -9.83 -15.05
C GLY A 144 29.00 -10.28 -16.06
N ALA A 145 29.24 -11.45 -16.67
CA ALA A 145 28.42 -11.99 -17.77
C ALA A 145 27.24 -12.88 -17.31
N ASP A 146 27.23 -13.34 -16.05
CA ASP A 146 26.12 -14.13 -15.50
C ASP A 146 24.96 -13.20 -15.11
N PRO A 147 23.75 -13.35 -15.68
CA PRO A 147 22.59 -12.54 -15.31
C PRO A 147 22.14 -12.72 -13.84
N LEU A 148 22.55 -13.81 -13.18
CA LEU A 148 22.29 -14.08 -11.76
C LEU A 148 23.40 -13.54 -10.83
N SER A 149 24.44 -12.91 -11.38
CA SER A 149 25.53 -12.33 -10.58
C SER A 149 25.10 -11.14 -9.71
N ALA A 150 24.05 -10.41 -10.12
CA ALA A 150 23.54 -9.26 -9.39
C ALA A 150 22.19 -9.56 -8.72
N VAL A 151 22.19 -9.66 -7.41
CA VAL A 151 21.01 -9.95 -6.58
C VAL A 151 20.26 -8.66 -6.28
N ASP A 152 18.93 -8.67 -6.36
CA ASP A 152 18.10 -7.52 -5.98
C ASP A 152 17.71 -7.56 -4.50
N LEU A 153 17.46 -8.76 -3.96
CA LEU A 153 17.12 -8.97 -2.55
C LEU A 153 17.74 -10.28 -2.02
N GLY A 154 18.47 -10.19 -0.91
CA GLY A 154 18.98 -11.35 -0.18
C GLY A 154 18.08 -11.70 0.99
N LEU A 155 17.60 -12.94 1.03
CA LEU A 155 16.81 -13.45 2.14
C LEU A 155 17.70 -14.28 3.06
N VAL A 156 17.72 -13.92 4.34
CA VAL A 156 18.48 -14.62 5.38
C VAL A 156 17.50 -15.17 6.42
N LYS A 157 17.48 -16.49 6.56
CA LYS A 157 16.73 -17.19 7.60
C LYS A 157 17.66 -17.45 8.77
N CYS A 158 17.30 -16.93 9.95
CA CYS A 158 18.02 -17.17 11.19
C CYS A 158 17.47 -18.44 11.87
N ARG A 159 18.32 -19.15 12.62
CA ARG A 159 17.89 -20.32 13.39
C ARG A 159 16.88 -19.90 14.47
N PRO A 160 15.94 -20.79 14.85
CA PRO A 160 14.99 -20.50 15.91
C PRO A 160 15.71 -20.17 17.24
N GLY A 161 15.34 -19.06 17.88
CA GLY A 161 15.88 -18.65 19.19
C GLY A 161 17.15 -17.80 19.15
N GLU A 162 17.71 -17.54 17.96
CA GLU A 162 18.85 -16.62 17.82
C GLU A 162 18.44 -15.16 18.03
N ASP A 163 19.34 -14.37 18.60
CA ASP A 163 19.17 -12.92 18.69
C ASP A 163 19.43 -12.27 17.33
N LEU A 164 18.38 -11.72 16.73
CA LEU A 164 18.44 -11.06 15.42
C LEU A 164 19.38 -9.85 15.41
N ALA A 165 19.58 -9.18 16.54
CA ALA A 165 20.50 -8.04 16.61
C ALA A 165 21.97 -8.51 16.48
N THR A 166 22.32 -9.61 17.14
CA THR A 166 23.64 -10.24 17.04
C THR A 166 23.92 -10.76 15.63
N VAL A 167 22.97 -11.49 15.02
CA VAL A 167 23.14 -12.00 13.65
C VAL A 167 23.28 -10.84 12.66
N ARG A 168 22.46 -9.79 12.82
CA ARG A 168 22.56 -8.59 11.98
C ARG A 168 23.94 -7.93 12.12
N ALA A 169 24.45 -7.75 13.32
CA ALA A 169 25.77 -7.14 13.53
C ALA A 169 26.88 -7.93 12.81
N GLY A 170 26.84 -9.26 12.87
CA GLY A 170 27.78 -10.12 12.13
C GLY A 170 27.63 -10.03 10.61
N LEU A 171 26.41 -9.85 10.10
CA LEU A 171 26.17 -9.61 8.67
C LEU A 171 26.65 -8.22 8.23
N ASP A 172 26.38 -7.19 9.03
CA ASP A 172 26.84 -5.82 8.75
C ASP A 172 28.38 -5.76 8.73
N GLU A 173 29.06 -6.46 9.65
CA GLU A 173 30.53 -6.55 9.68
C GLU A 173 31.10 -7.30 8.46
N LEU A 174 30.47 -8.40 8.04
CA LEU A 174 30.95 -9.21 6.93
C LEU A 174 30.71 -8.57 5.56
N LEU A 175 29.55 -7.94 5.37
CA LEU A 175 29.10 -7.42 4.07
C LEU A 175 29.51 -5.95 3.85
N GLY A 176 29.79 -5.23 4.94
CA GLY A 176 30.16 -3.81 4.90
C GLY A 176 29.06 -2.91 4.32
N ASP A 177 29.45 -1.71 3.91
CA ASP A 177 28.51 -0.65 3.49
C ASP A 177 27.83 -0.90 2.12
N GLY A 178 28.28 -1.92 1.37
CA GLY A 178 27.73 -2.24 0.05
C GLY A 178 26.34 -2.86 0.08
N VAL A 179 25.98 -3.51 1.19
CA VAL A 179 24.71 -4.24 1.35
C VAL A 179 24.00 -3.79 2.61
N LYS A 180 22.80 -3.24 2.47
CA LYS A 180 21.99 -2.82 3.61
C LYS A 180 21.31 -4.03 4.26
N VAL A 181 21.75 -4.45 5.44
CA VAL A 181 21.10 -5.51 6.21
C VAL A 181 20.02 -4.92 7.10
N VAL A 182 18.78 -5.37 6.92
CA VAL A 182 17.63 -4.91 7.71
C VAL A 182 16.73 -6.07 8.07
N SER A 183 16.06 -5.96 9.22
CA SER A 183 14.98 -6.88 9.55
C SER A 183 13.80 -6.69 8.59
N ARG A 184 12.94 -7.71 8.47
CA ARG A 184 11.72 -7.64 7.66
C ARG A 184 10.85 -6.43 8.05
N GLU A 185 10.68 -6.19 9.35
CA GLU A 185 9.86 -5.07 9.85
C GLU A 185 10.47 -3.72 9.48
N GLN A 186 11.80 -3.58 9.58
CA GLN A 186 12.48 -2.36 9.19
C GLN A 186 12.41 -2.15 7.69
N TYR A 187 12.57 -3.21 6.88
CA TYR A 187 12.44 -3.15 5.43
C TYR A 187 11.05 -2.64 5.01
N ILE A 188 9.99 -3.17 5.63
CA ILE A 188 8.60 -2.71 5.38
C ILE A 188 8.44 -1.23 5.75
N LYS A 189 8.96 -0.79 6.91
CA LYS A 189 8.90 0.61 7.33
C LYS A 189 9.64 1.54 6.37
N ASP A 190 10.85 1.14 5.96
CA ASP A 190 11.68 1.90 5.02
C ASP A 190 10.96 2.01 3.67
N GLU A 191 10.41 0.92 3.14
CA GLU A 191 9.64 0.92 1.89
C GLU A 191 8.43 1.87 1.98
N ILE A 192 7.62 1.78 3.05
CA ILE A 192 6.49 2.69 3.27
C ILE A 192 6.94 4.15 3.29
N SER A 193 8.06 4.46 3.95
CA SER A 193 8.58 5.83 4.00
C SER A 193 9.01 6.34 2.63
N VAL A 194 9.69 5.51 1.82
CA VAL A 194 10.08 5.85 0.45
C VAL A 194 8.85 6.14 -0.41
N TRP A 195 7.81 5.30 -0.35
CA TRP A 195 6.58 5.55 -1.10
C TRP A 195 5.88 6.83 -0.65
N ARG A 196 5.88 7.13 0.65
CA ARG A 196 5.25 8.34 1.20
C ARG A 196 6.02 9.62 0.82
N ASP A 197 7.35 9.57 0.87
CA ASP A 197 8.19 10.77 0.86
C ASP A 197 8.79 11.04 -0.53
N ASN A 198 9.05 10.01 -1.34
CA ASN A 198 9.70 10.13 -2.65
C ASN A 198 8.75 9.98 -3.86
N THR A 199 7.48 9.62 -3.64
CA THR A 199 6.51 9.56 -4.75
C THR A 199 5.48 10.70 -4.67
N PRO A 200 5.10 11.31 -5.82
CA PRO A 200 4.05 12.34 -5.84
C PRO A 200 2.70 11.85 -5.31
N ILE A 201 2.49 10.53 -5.24
CA ILE A 201 1.24 9.90 -4.80
C ILE A 201 0.90 10.36 -3.38
N GLY A 202 1.87 10.29 -2.45
CA GLY A 202 1.67 10.74 -1.07
C GLY A 202 1.33 12.24 -0.98
N ALA A 203 2.01 13.07 -1.77
CA ALA A 203 1.77 14.50 -1.82
C ALA A 203 0.36 14.84 -2.35
N ILE A 204 -0.09 14.18 -3.42
CA ILE A 204 -1.43 14.39 -4.00
C ILE A 204 -2.52 14.03 -3.00
N PHE A 205 -2.43 12.87 -2.35
CA PHE A 205 -3.41 12.48 -1.33
C PHE A 205 -3.40 13.43 -0.12
N LYS A 206 -2.22 13.91 0.30
CA LYS A 206 -2.10 14.85 1.42
C LYS A 206 -2.73 16.21 1.09
N VAL A 207 -2.48 16.75 -0.11
CA VAL A 207 -3.13 17.99 -0.55
C VAL A 207 -4.64 17.81 -0.65
N GLY A 208 -5.11 16.68 -1.20
CA GLY A 208 -6.53 16.35 -1.24
C GLY A 208 -7.18 16.29 0.15
N MET A 209 -6.50 15.67 1.12
CA MET A 209 -6.95 15.61 2.51
C MET A 209 -7.05 17.00 3.14
N ILE A 210 -6.02 17.86 2.97
CA ILE A 210 -6.03 19.23 3.50
C ILE A 210 -7.16 20.05 2.86
N MET A 211 -7.32 19.97 1.54
CA MET A 211 -8.39 20.67 0.83
C MET A 211 -9.77 20.20 1.30
N GLY A 212 -9.99 18.89 1.41
CA GLY A 212 -11.25 18.33 1.94
C GLY A 212 -11.54 18.81 3.36
N PHE A 213 -10.52 18.86 4.22
CA PHE A 213 -10.65 19.36 5.59
C PHE A 213 -11.03 20.86 5.62
N VAL A 214 -10.34 21.71 4.84
CA VAL A 214 -10.64 23.15 4.77
C VAL A 214 -12.02 23.42 4.21
N VAL A 215 -12.37 22.79 3.07
CA VAL A 215 -13.69 22.94 2.45
C VAL A 215 -14.78 22.51 3.41
N GLY A 216 -14.57 21.40 4.11
CA GLY A 216 -15.54 20.95 5.07
C GLY A 216 -15.69 21.92 6.26
N ILE A 217 -14.61 22.50 6.80
CA ILE A 217 -14.70 23.52 7.87
C ILE A 217 -15.62 24.65 7.42
N LEU A 218 -15.47 25.11 6.18
CA LEU A 218 -16.31 26.17 5.59
C LEU A 218 -17.78 25.75 5.51
N ILE A 219 -18.07 24.54 5.04
CA ILE A 219 -19.46 24.03 4.94
C ILE A 219 -20.08 23.89 6.33
N CYS A 220 -19.38 23.26 7.28
CA CYS A 220 -19.89 23.12 8.65
C CYS A 220 -20.09 24.48 9.31
N TYR A 221 -19.20 25.45 9.06
CA TYR A 221 -19.36 26.81 9.56
C TYR A 221 -20.61 27.47 8.97
N GLN A 222 -20.85 27.32 7.67
CA GLN A 222 -22.05 27.89 7.03
C GLN A 222 -23.34 27.28 7.56
N VAL A 223 -23.39 25.95 7.68
CA VAL A 223 -24.58 25.23 8.20
C VAL A 223 -24.87 25.69 9.63
N LEU A 224 -23.86 25.67 10.51
CA LEU A 224 -24.05 26.01 11.91
C LEU A 224 -24.27 27.50 12.14
N PHE A 225 -23.67 28.37 11.33
CA PHE A 225 -23.95 29.80 11.38
C PHE A 225 -25.41 30.11 10.97
N ASN A 226 -25.91 29.45 9.93
CA ASN A 226 -27.30 29.62 9.50
C ASN A 226 -28.27 29.09 10.57
N ASP A 227 -28.00 27.91 11.14
CA ASP A 227 -28.82 27.35 12.21
C ASP A 227 -28.94 28.28 13.42
N ILE A 228 -27.80 28.82 13.89
CA ILE A 228 -27.80 29.78 15.01
C ILE A 228 -28.52 31.09 14.63
N ALA A 229 -28.38 31.54 13.39
CA ALA A 229 -29.05 32.75 12.90
C ALA A 229 -30.57 32.57 12.87
N ASP A 230 -31.05 31.42 12.42
CA ASP A 230 -32.49 31.10 12.36
C ASP A 230 -33.12 31.02 13.76
N HIS A 231 -32.36 30.56 14.76
CA HIS A 231 -32.80 30.47 16.16
C HIS A 231 -32.39 31.67 17.04
N MET A 232 -31.96 32.80 16.44
CA MET A 232 -31.48 33.97 17.17
C MET A 232 -32.48 34.51 18.20
N ALA A 233 -33.77 34.53 17.86
CA ALA A 233 -34.82 35.04 18.73
C ALA A 233 -34.92 34.24 20.04
N GLU A 234 -34.74 32.92 19.96
CA GLU A 234 -34.72 32.03 21.12
C GLU A 234 -33.48 32.28 21.99
N PHE A 235 -32.31 32.42 21.36
CA PHE A 235 -31.06 32.76 22.04
C PHE A 235 -31.13 34.12 22.74
N ALA A 236 -31.76 35.12 22.13
CA ALA A 236 -31.98 36.44 22.73
C ALA A 236 -32.85 36.36 23.99
N THR A 237 -33.90 35.54 23.96
CA THR A 237 -34.81 35.32 25.10
C THR A 237 -34.08 34.63 26.26
N LEU A 238 -33.29 33.59 25.97
CA LEU A 238 -32.46 32.91 26.97
C LEU A 238 -31.41 33.87 27.56
N LYS A 239 -30.79 34.72 26.75
CA LYS A 239 -29.84 35.72 27.23
C LYS A 239 -30.51 36.75 28.16
N ALA A 240 -31.74 37.16 27.86
CA ALA A 240 -32.53 38.07 28.70
C ALA A 240 -32.89 37.45 30.06
N MET A 241 -33.04 36.13 30.14
CA MET A 241 -33.23 35.39 31.40
C MET A 241 -31.94 35.21 32.22
N GLY A 242 -30.79 35.67 31.72
CA GLY A 242 -29.52 35.66 32.47
C GLY A 242 -28.58 34.49 32.16
N TYR A 243 -28.84 33.70 31.11
CA TYR A 243 -27.94 32.62 30.71
C TYR A 243 -26.59 33.17 30.20
N GLY A 244 -25.49 32.59 30.71
CA GLY A 244 -24.13 33.04 30.39
C GLY A 244 -23.56 32.47 29.09
N LYS A 245 -22.44 33.04 28.62
CA LYS A 245 -21.73 32.62 27.38
C LYS A 245 -21.42 31.12 27.32
N ALA A 246 -21.07 30.52 28.45
CA ALA A 246 -20.74 29.09 28.55
C ALA A 246 -21.93 28.17 28.20
N PHE A 247 -23.15 28.60 28.50
CA PHE A 247 -24.36 27.84 28.15
C PHE A 247 -24.52 27.75 26.63
N PHE A 248 -24.43 28.89 25.93
CA PHE A 248 -24.56 28.95 24.47
C PHE A 248 -23.46 28.18 23.75
N VAL A 249 -22.21 28.34 24.20
CA VAL A 249 -21.09 27.53 23.69
C VAL A 249 -21.35 26.04 23.91
N GLY A 250 -21.86 25.65 25.08
CA GLY A 250 -22.17 24.26 25.39
C GLY A 250 -23.31 23.67 24.55
N VAL A 251 -24.31 24.47 24.15
CA VAL A 251 -25.37 24.03 23.22
C VAL A 251 -24.77 23.75 21.85
N VAL A 252 -24.03 24.71 21.28
CA VAL A 252 -23.46 24.58 19.94
C VAL A 252 -22.40 23.49 19.86
N VAL A 253 -21.59 23.30 20.90
CA VAL A 253 -20.62 22.19 20.94
C VAL A 253 -21.32 20.84 20.93
N ARG A 254 -22.44 20.68 21.65
CA ARG A 254 -23.24 19.45 21.63
C ARG A 254 -23.87 19.21 20.26
N GLU A 255 -24.43 20.25 19.67
CA GLU A 255 -25.01 20.19 18.32
C GLU A 255 -23.95 19.81 17.28
N ALA A 256 -22.79 20.48 17.29
CA ALA A 256 -21.66 20.17 16.42
C ALA A 256 -21.17 18.73 16.61
N PHE A 257 -21.15 18.22 17.84
CA PHE A 257 -20.80 16.84 18.12
C PHE A 257 -21.81 15.86 17.51
N TYR A 258 -23.12 16.08 17.69
CA TYR A 258 -24.14 15.24 17.07
C TYR A 258 -24.09 15.30 15.54
N LEU A 259 -23.91 16.50 14.97
CA LEU A 259 -23.75 16.70 13.53
C LEU A 259 -22.54 15.92 13.00
N SER A 260 -21.41 15.96 13.71
CA SER A 260 -20.20 15.24 13.32
C SER A 260 -20.41 13.72 13.33
N LEU A 261 -21.09 13.18 14.35
CA LEU A 261 -21.33 11.75 14.48
C LEU A 261 -22.33 11.25 13.41
N LEU A 262 -23.41 11.99 13.21
CA LEU A 262 -24.43 11.68 12.21
C LEU A 262 -23.91 11.82 10.79
N GLY A 263 -23.03 12.80 10.52
CA GLY A 263 -22.37 12.95 9.22
C GLY A 263 -21.28 11.91 8.96
N PHE A 264 -20.59 11.47 10.01
CA PHE A 264 -19.50 10.50 9.89
C PHE A 264 -19.97 9.11 9.43
N VAL A 265 -21.14 8.65 9.89
CA VAL A 265 -21.69 7.33 9.54
C VAL A 265 -21.92 7.19 8.02
N PRO A 266 -22.72 8.03 7.33
CA PRO A 266 -22.89 7.95 5.88
C PRO A 266 -21.61 8.28 5.13
N GLY A 267 -20.78 9.20 5.64
CA GLY A 267 -19.48 9.53 5.03
C GLY A 267 -18.53 8.33 4.97
N THR A 268 -18.45 7.57 6.06
CA THR A 268 -17.66 6.34 6.14
C THR A 268 -18.23 5.25 5.25
N LEU A 269 -19.57 5.11 5.20
CA LEU A 269 -20.24 4.14 4.33
C LEU A 269 -19.96 4.41 2.84
N ILE A 270 -20.07 5.67 2.41
CA ILE A 270 -19.77 6.07 1.03
C ILE A 270 -18.29 5.85 0.71
N SER A 271 -17.40 6.21 1.64
CA SER A 271 -15.96 5.99 1.48
C SER A 271 -15.61 4.50 1.36
N TRP A 272 -16.26 3.64 2.15
CA TRP A 272 -16.11 2.19 2.05
C TRP A 272 -16.56 1.65 0.69
N LEU A 273 -17.72 2.12 0.19
CA LEU A 273 -18.20 1.76 -1.16
C LEU A 273 -17.22 2.21 -2.25
N LEU A 274 -16.68 3.42 -2.14
CA LEU A 274 -15.67 3.92 -3.07
C LEU A 274 -14.40 3.09 -3.02
N PHE A 275 -13.94 2.66 -1.83
CA PHE A 275 -12.77 1.78 -1.70
C PHE A 275 -13.01 0.44 -2.40
N LEU A 276 -14.19 -0.16 -2.25
CA LEU A 276 -14.56 -1.39 -2.95
C LEU A 276 -14.57 -1.20 -4.47
N LEU A 277 -15.16 -0.10 -4.95
CA LEU A 277 -15.21 0.22 -6.36
C LEU A 277 -13.82 0.46 -6.93
N THR A 278 -12.98 1.24 -6.25
CA THR A 278 -11.60 1.51 -6.65
C THR A 278 -10.79 0.22 -6.66
N ARG A 279 -10.92 -0.64 -5.65
CA ARG A 279 -10.26 -1.96 -5.62
C ARG A 279 -10.68 -2.82 -6.81
N TRP A 280 -11.95 -2.83 -7.16
CA TRP A 280 -12.45 -3.61 -8.30
C TRP A 280 -11.95 -3.06 -9.64
N LEU A 281 -11.92 -1.73 -9.82
CA LEU A 281 -11.47 -1.08 -11.05
C LEU A 281 -9.95 -1.10 -11.23
N THR A 282 -9.20 -0.91 -10.15
CA THR A 282 -7.74 -0.71 -10.20
C THR A 282 -6.94 -1.92 -9.77
N GLY A 283 -7.55 -2.91 -9.11
CA GLY A 283 -6.85 -4.05 -8.53
C GLY A 283 -5.95 -3.73 -7.33
N LEU A 284 -5.85 -2.45 -6.93
CA LEU A 284 -5.05 -2.02 -5.78
C LEU A 284 -5.73 -2.44 -4.48
N THR A 285 -4.96 -2.99 -3.54
CA THR A 285 -5.44 -3.35 -2.21
C THR A 285 -5.60 -2.09 -1.36
N MET A 286 -6.76 -1.44 -1.50
CA MET A 286 -7.19 -0.33 -0.67
C MET A 286 -7.92 -0.87 0.56
N GLU A 287 -7.29 -0.78 1.72
CA GLU A 287 -7.88 -1.21 3.00
C GLU A 287 -8.24 -0.01 3.87
N MET A 288 -9.45 -0.03 4.45
CA MET A 288 -9.83 0.94 5.48
C MET A 288 -9.31 0.46 6.83
N SER A 289 -8.22 1.06 7.31
CA SER A 289 -7.68 0.74 8.63
C SER A 289 -8.55 1.34 9.74
N LEU A 290 -8.69 0.61 10.85
CA LEU A 290 -9.37 1.10 12.06
C LEU A 290 -8.76 2.41 12.57
N ALA A 291 -7.43 2.52 12.51
CA ALA A 291 -6.72 3.75 12.87
C ALA A 291 -7.09 4.93 11.96
N GLY A 292 -7.22 4.70 10.64
CA GLY A 292 -7.64 5.72 9.70
C GLY A 292 -9.08 6.18 9.92
N ILE A 293 -9.99 5.25 10.22
CA ILE A 293 -11.39 5.54 10.58
C ILE A 293 -11.43 6.40 11.85
N GLY A 294 -10.70 5.99 12.89
CA GLY A 294 -10.64 6.74 14.16
C GLY A 294 -10.03 8.14 13.99
N MET A 295 -8.96 8.26 13.20
CA MET A 295 -8.35 9.55 12.88
C MET A 295 -9.31 10.46 12.10
N THR A 296 -10.04 9.90 11.14
CA THR A 296 -11.04 10.66 10.36
C THR A 296 -12.17 11.16 11.26
N LEU A 297 -12.68 10.30 12.16
CA LEU A 297 -13.71 10.70 13.13
C LEU A 297 -13.22 11.85 14.02
N LEU A 298 -11.99 11.74 14.55
CA LEU A 298 -11.40 12.79 15.38
C LEU A 298 -11.29 14.10 14.60
N LEU A 299 -10.83 14.05 13.35
CA LEU A 299 -10.75 15.23 12.49
C LEU A 299 -12.14 15.83 12.21
N THR A 300 -13.14 15.01 11.92
CA THR A 300 -14.52 15.46 11.70
C THR A 300 -15.11 16.13 12.94
N VAL A 301 -14.94 15.54 14.12
CA VAL A 301 -15.39 16.14 15.39
C VAL A 301 -14.68 17.48 15.63
N ALA A 302 -13.35 17.50 15.51
CA ALA A 302 -12.55 18.71 15.71
C ALA A 302 -12.99 19.83 14.76
N MET A 303 -13.17 19.50 13.50
CA MET A 303 -13.66 20.38 12.45
C MET A 303 -15.05 20.97 12.77
N CYS A 304 -16.05 20.16 13.10
CA CYS A 304 -17.40 20.65 13.42
C CYS A 304 -17.38 21.55 14.66
N VAL A 305 -16.64 21.16 15.71
CA VAL A 305 -16.51 21.95 16.95
C VAL A 305 -15.82 23.29 16.66
N LEU A 306 -14.73 23.30 15.90
CA LEU A 306 -14.03 24.54 15.51
C LEU A 306 -14.96 25.46 14.72
N SER A 307 -15.69 24.94 13.74
CA SER A 307 -16.67 25.68 12.96
C SER A 307 -17.78 26.28 13.85
N GLY A 308 -18.30 25.53 14.82
CA GLY A 308 -19.33 26.00 15.75
C GLY A 308 -18.85 27.07 16.71
N LEU A 309 -17.65 26.93 17.25
CA LEU A 309 -17.04 27.94 18.10
C LEU A 309 -16.82 29.26 17.32
N LEU A 310 -16.42 29.17 16.06
CA LEU A 310 -16.27 30.35 15.19
C LEU A 310 -17.62 31.01 14.89
N ALA A 311 -18.66 30.23 14.61
CA ALA A 311 -20.01 30.74 14.37
C ALA A 311 -20.55 31.48 15.60
N VAL A 312 -20.50 30.87 16.78
CA VAL A 312 -20.94 31.48 18.06
C VAL A 312 -20.14 32.73 18.39
N ARG A 313 -18.81 32.71 18.21
CA ARG A 313 -17.98 33.88 18.49
C ARG A 313 -18.41 35.07 17.65
N LYS A 314 -18.59 34.87 16.34
CA LYS A 314 -19.01 35.93 15.41
C LYS A 314 -20.38 36.50 15.79
N LEU A 315 -21.29 35.61 16.17
CA LEU A 315 -22.66 35.95 16.56
C LEU A 315 -22.72 36.74 17.87
N MET A 316 -21.95 36.34 18.88
CA MET A 316 -21.90 37.04 20.17
C MET A 316 -21.17 38.39 20.12
N THR A 317 -20.33 38.62 19.10
CA THR A 317 -19.69 39.91 18.85
C THR A 317 -20.52 40.85 17.97
N ALA A 318 -21.58 40.34 17.33
CA ALA A 318 -22.51 41.20 16.59
C ALA A 318 -23.40 41.96 17.58
N ASP A 319 -23.62 43.25 17.33
CA ASP A 319 -24.41 44.10 18.23
C ASP A 319 -25.86 43.60 18.29
N PRO A 320 -26.46 43.44 19.48
CA PRO A 320 -27.85 42.98 19.62
C PRO A 320 -28.86 43.88 18.89
N ALA A 321 -28.51 45.15 18.66
CA ALA A 321 -29.35 46.13 17.98
C ALA A 321 -29.33 46.02 16.44
N SER A 322 -28.39 45.27 15.84
CA SER A 322 -28.32 45.09 14.38
C SER A 322 -29.04 43.84 13.87
N LEU A 323 -29.69 43.09 14.77
CA LEU A 323 -30.44 41.85 14.50
C LEU A 323 -31.95 42.02 14.67
N PHE A 324 -32.41 43.25 14.96
CA PHE A 324 -33.81 43.66 14.92
C PHE A 324 -34.05 44.57 13.72
#